data_AF-A0A0J7KFY8-F1
#
_entry.id   AF-A0A0J7KFY8-F1
#
_cell.length_a   1.000
_cell.length_b   1.000
_cell.length_c   1.000
_cell.angle_alpha   90.00
_cell.angle_beta   90.00
_cell.angle_gamma   90.00
#
_symmetry.space_group_name_H-M   'P 1'
#
loop_
_entity.id
_entity.type
_entity.pdbx_description
1 polymer ?
#
loop_
_entity_poly.entity_id
_entity_poly.type
_entity_poly.pdbx_seq_one_letter_code
_entity_poly.pdbx_strand_id
1 'polypeptide(L)'
;MNIFPLAIQVVNVLNFFITYADTFLSSPNSYDELFYEIIRMRLIFTNLNAMALRYSTSESYEYKEHALKLTNSLVNVRDIVNHFPPKIAAWLAKESLSTPTEQQILAIIIQNYDSLALKLQDNLDQYERYSEKPNHTAFFEEMVIINI
;
A
#
# COMPACT_ATOMS: atom_id res chain seq x y z
N MET A 1 -7.59 -18.01 8.93
CA MET A 1 -6.31 -17.57 8.35
C MET A 1 -6.23 -16.06 8.48
N ASN A 2 -5.19 -15.53 9.14
CA ASN A 2 -5.01 -14.10 9.32
C ASN A 2 -4.34 -13.49 8.08
N ILE A 3 -5.06 -12.65 7.33
CA ILE A 3 -4.57 -12.01 6.10
C ILE A 3 -3.82 -10.69 6.36
N PHE A 4 -3.96 -10.12 7.56
CA PHE A 4 -3.40 -8.80 7.88
C PHE A 4 -1.87 -8.73 7.76
N PRO A 5 -1.08 -9.71 8.24
CA PRO A 5 0.38 -9.66 8.08
C PRO A 5 0.83 -9.57 6.63
N LEU A 6 0.24 -10.38 5.75
CA LEU A 6 0.56 -10.34 4.32
C LEU A 6 0.14 -9.01 3.69
N ALA A 7 -1.05 -8.52 4.01
CA ALA A 7 -1.52 -7.22 3.51
C ALA A 7 -0.60 -6.07 3.96
N ILE A 8 -0.13 -6.09 5.21
CA ILE A 8 0.82 -5.09 5.74
C ILE A 8 2.13 -5.15 4.94
N GLN A 9 2.67 -6.34 4.69
CA GLN A 9 3.91 -6.49 3.90
C GLN A 9 3.75 -5.91 2.49
N VAL A 10 2.65 -6.22 1.80
CA VAL A 10 2.36 -5.70 0.46
C VAL A 10 2.23 -4.17 0.47
N VAL A 11 1.49 -3.61 1.43
CA VAL A 11 1.30 -2.16 1.55
C VAL A 11 2.61 -1.46 1.93
N ASN A 12 3.47 -2.09 2.74
CA ASN A 12 4.77 -1.54 3.08
C ASN A 12 5.70 -1.48 1.86
N VAL A 13 5.66 -2.46 0.95
CA VAL A 13 6.37 -2.36 -0.33
C VAL A 13 5.87 -1.14 -1.11
N LEU A 14 4.56 -0.94 -1.23
CA LEU A 14 4.01 0.25 -1.90
C LEU A 14 4.47 1.55 -1.23
N ASN A 15 4.43 1.63 0.10
CA ASN A 15 4.90 2.80 0.84
C ASN A 15 6.40 3.07 0.64
N PHE A 16 7.22 2.02 0.50
CA PHE A 16 8.63 2.16 0.17
C PHE A 16 8.82 2.84 -1.18
N PHE A 17 8.12 2.40 -2.22
CA PHE A 17 8.14 3.07 -3.52
C PHE A 17 7.57 4.49 -3.43
N ILE A 18 6.43 4.70 -2.77
CA ILE A 18 5.83 6.04 -2.64
C ILE A 18 6.81 7.04 -1.99
N THR A 19 7.59 6.58 -1.00
CA THR A 19 8.46 7.45 -0.18
C THR A 19 9.85 7.66 -0.80
N TYR A 20 10.43 6.63 -1.40
CA TYR A 20 11.86 6.62 -1.78
C TYR A 20 12.11 6.36 -3.27
N ALA A 21 11.07 6.22 -4.10
CA ALA A 21 11.25 5.92 -5.52
C ALA A 21 12.11 6.95 -6.26
N ASP A 22 12.09 8.22 -5.84
CA ASP A 22 12.95 9.27 -6.37
C ASP A 22 14.45 8.95 -6.23
N THR A 23 14.82 8.09 -5.27
CA THR A 23 16.21 7.69 -5.04
C THR A 23 16.70 6.53 -5.91
N PHE A 24 15.81 5.68 -6.45
CA PHE A 24 16.21 4.44 -7.11
C PHE A 24 15.45 4.08 -8.39
N LEU A 25 14.34 4.73 -8.71
CA LEU A 25 13.70 4.56 -10.01
C LEU A 25 14.56 5.21 -11.10
N SER A 26 14.68 4.52 -12.23
CA SER A 26 15.53 4.94 -13.34
C SER A 26 14.97 6.12 -14.14
N SER A 27 13.69 6.44 -13.96
CA SER A 27 12.99 7.51 -14.66
C SER A 27 11.87 8.10 -13.80
N PRO A 28 11.68 9.43 -13.80
CA PRO A 28 10.51 10.07 -13.18
C PRO A 28 9.18 9.52 -13.70
N ASN A 29 9.12 9.13 -14.98
CA ASN A 29 7.91 8.56 -15.59
C ASN A 29 7.46 7.27 -14.89
N SER A 30 8.39 6.48 -14.34
CA SER A 30 8.03 5.27 -13.59
C SER A 30 7.33 5.58 -12.25
N TYR A 31 7.57 6.76 -11.68
CA TYR A 31 6.87 7.23 -10.50
C TYR A 31 5.45 7.71 -10.84
N ASP A 32 5.28 8.37 -11.98
CA ASP A 32 3.98 8.78 -12.52
C ASP A 32 3.11 7.54 -12.82
N GLU A 33 3.69 6.52 -13.45
CA GLU A 33 3.04 5.24 -13.74
C GLU A 33 2.62 4.50 -12.45
N LEU A 34 3.45 4.52 -11.40
CA LEU A 34 3.09 3.94 -10.10
C LEU A 34 1.82 4.60 -9.53
N PHE A 35 1.76 5.92 -9.55
CA PHE A 35 0.60 6.67 -9.05
C PHE A 35 -0.64 6.38 -9.90
N TYR A 36 -0.47 6.35 -11.22
CA TYR A 36 -1.52 5.98 -12.15
C TYR A 36 -2.09 4.59 -11.84
N GLU A 37 -1.24 3.58 -11.64
CA GLU A 37 -1.68 2.21 -11.33
C GLU A 37 -2.38 2.11 -9.96
N ILE A 38 -1.92 2.84 -8.94
CA ILE A 38 -2.60 2.91 -7.64
C ILE A 38 -4.02 3.46 -7.81
N ILE A 39 -4.18 4.55 -8.58
CA ILE A 39 -5.49 5.17 -8.84
C ILE A 39 -6.38 4.25 -9.67
N ARG A 40 -5.82 3.57 -10.66
CA ARG A 40 -6.54 2.60 -11.52
C ARG A 40 -7.09 1.46 -10.69
N MET A 41 -6.31 0.96 -9.73
CA MET A 41 -6.68 -0.14 -8.83
C MET A 41 -7.37 0.32 -7.53
N ARG A 42 -7.84 1.58 -7.45
CA ARG A 42 -8.39 2.19 -6.21
C ARG A 42 -9.39 1.32 -5.45
N LEU A 43 -10.25 0.56 -6.15
CA LEU A 43 -11.29 -0.25 -5.52
C LEU A 43 -10.69 -1.32 -4.59
N ILE A 44 -9.53 -1.89 -4.93
CA ILE A 44 -8.82 -2.85 -4.08
C ILE A 44 -8.45 -2.18 -2.76
N PHE A 45 -7.86 -0.99 -2.82
CA PHE A 45 -7.40 -0.28 -1.64
C PHE A 45 -8.56 0.25 -0.79
N THR A 46 -9.64 0.73 -1.41
CA THR A 46 -10.85 1.13 -0.70
C THR A 46 -11.46 -0.05 0.06
N ASN A 47 -11.56 -1.22 -0.58
CA ASN A 47 -12.08 -2.44 0.06
C ASN A 47 -11.15 -2.94 1.17
N LEU A 48 -9.83 -2.92 0.95
CA LEU A 48 -8.84 -3.32 1.94
C LEU A 48 -8.88 -2.41 3.16
N ASN A 49 -8.99 -1.09 2.96
CA ASN A 49 -9.13 -0.11 4.04
C ASN A 49 -10.45 -0.29 4.80
N ALA A 50 -11.57 -0.53 4.10
CA ALA A 50 -12.86 -0.79 4.73
C ALA A 50 -12.83 -2.07 5.58
N MET A 51 -12.18 -3.13 5.08
CA MET A 51 -11.95 -4.35 5.85
C MET A 51 -11.11 -4.06 7.09
N ALA A 52 -9.93 -3.44 6.95
CA ALA A 52 -9.05 -3.12 8.06
C ALA A 52 -9.77 -2.30 9.15
N LEU A 53 -10.52 -1.26 8.74
CA LEU A 53 -11.28 -0.42 9.66
C LEU A 53 -12.32 -1.25 10.44
N ARG A 54 -13.09 -2.10 9.77
CA ARG A 54 -14.10 -2.97 10.41
C ARG A 54 -13.52 -3.85 11.50
N TYR A 55 -12.35 -4.43 11.28
CA TYR A 55 -11.70 -5.30 12.27
C TYR A 55 -10.96 -4.53 13.36
N SER A 56 -10.60 -3.27 13.11
CA SER A 56 -9.92 -2.41 14.10
C SER A 56 -10.87 -1.79 15.14
N THR A 57 -12.16 -1.62 14.83
CA THR A 57 -13.12 -0.88 15.67
C THR A 57 -13.93 -1.76 16.62
N SER A 58 -13.97 -3.08 16.43
CA SER A 58 -14.68 -3.99 17.32
C SER A 58 -13.72 -4.62 18.33
N GLU A 59 -14.03 -4.49 19.61
CA GLU A 59 -13.19 -4.98 20.72
C GLU A 59 -13.06 -6.50 20.77
N SER A 60 -14.00 -7.22 20.16
CA SER A 60 -14.09 -8.69 20.19
C SER A 60 -13.24 -9.41 19.14
N TYR A 61 -12.55 -8.70 18.24
CA TYR A 61 -11.77 -9.34 17.18
C TYR A 61 -10.34 -9.69 17.61
N GLU A 62 -9.99 -10.97 17.44
CA GLU A 62 -8.67 -11.55 17.70
C GLU A 62 -7.52 -10.82 17.01
N TYR A 63 -7.76 -10.21 15.84
CA TYR A 63 -6.73 -9.55 15.02
C TYR A 63 -6.83 -8.02 15.01
N LYS A 64 -7.48 -7.41 16.01
CA LYS A 64 -7.69 -5.96 16.11
C LYS A 64 -6.41 -5.14 15.92
N GLU A 65 -5.32 -5.52 16.58
CA GLU A 65 -4.03 -4.81 16.49
C GLU A 65 -3.42 -4.88 15.09
N HIS A 66 -3.49 -6.05 14.44
CA HIS A 66 -3.02 -6.22 13.07
C HIS A 66 -3.87 -5.40 12.09
N ALA A 67 -5.18 -5.36 12.31
CA ALA A 67 -6.09 -4.55 11.50
C ALA A 67 -5.78 -3.05 11.65
N LEU A 68 -5.54 -2.58 12.88
CA LEU A 68 -5.15 -1.19 13.14
C LEU A 68 -3.80 -0.84 12.48
N LYS A 69 -2.83 -1.74 12.56
CA LYS A 69 -1.54 -1.57 11.88
C LYS A 69 -1.71 -1.48 10.36
N LEU A 70 -2.55 -2.32 9.76
CA LEU A 70 -2.87 -2.24 8.34
C LEU A 70 -3.56 -0.91 7.97
N THR A 71 -4.53 -0.44 8.77
CA THR A 71 -5.16 0.87 8.56
C THR A 71 -4.14 2.01 8.57
N ASN A 72 -3.16 1.96 9.47
CA ASN A 72 -2.09 2.96 9.54
C ASN A 72 -1.11 2.87 8.35
N SER A 73 -0.75 1.65 7.92
CA SER A 73 0.07 1.45 6.72
C SER A 73 -0.63 1.97 5.45
N LEU A 74 -1.96 1.94 5.39
CA LEU A 74 -2.73 2.35 4.21
C LEU A 74 -2.88 3.86 4.02
N VAL A 75 -2.43 4.69 4.97
CA VAL A 75 -2.68 6.15 4.96
C VAL A 75 -2.27 6.80 3.63
N ASN A 76 -1.04 6.61 3.16
CA ASN A 76 -0.56 7.24 1.93
C ASN A 76 -1.34 6.76 0.70
N VAL A 77 -1.58 5.46 0.60
CA VAL A 77 -2.37 4.89 -0.50
C VAL A 77 -3.79 5.45 -0.49
N ARG A 78 -4.41 5.57 0.68
CA ARG A 78 -5.73 6.18 0.86
C ARG A 78 -5.74 7.65 0.42
N ASP A 79 -4.70 8.39 0.76
CA ASP A 79 -4.62 9.82 0.41
C ASP A 79 -4.47 9.98 -1.11
N ILE A 80 -3.64 9.16 -1.78
CA ILE A 80 -3.53 9.11 -3.25
C ILE A 80 -4.89 8.81 -3.90
N VAL A 81 -5.56 7.72 -3.50
CA VAL A 81 -6.83 7.30 -4.14
C VAL A 81 -8.00 8.26 -3.87
N ASN A 82 -7.90 9.13 -2.87
CA ASN A 82 -8.92 10.15 -2.59
C ASN A 82 -8.58 11.50 -3.24
N HIS A 83 -7.31 11.79 -3.47
CA HIS A 83 -6.85 13.08 -4.00
C HIS A 83 -7.09 13.24 -5.50
N PHE A 84 -6.72 12.24 -6.30
CA PHE A 84 -6.72 12.37 -7.76
C PHE A 84 -8.08 12.16 -8.44
N PRO A 85 -8.96 11.22 -8.03
CA PRO A 85 -10.25 11.05 -8.69
C PRO A 85 -11.13 12.30 -8.80
N PRO A 86 -11.30 13.15 -7.76
CA PRO A 86 -12.09 14.38 -7.92
C PRO A 86 -11.45 15.37 -8.90
N LYS A 87 -10.12 15.41 -9.00
CA LYS A 87 -9.39 16.26 -9.95
C LYS A 87 -9.56 15.77 -11.39
N ILE A 88 -9.49 14.44 -11.59
CA ILE A 88 -9.77 13.81 -12.89
C ILE A 88 -11.21 14.09 -13.32
N ALA A 89 -12.17 13.91 -12.41
CA ALA A 89 -13.59 14.19 -12.70
C ALA A 89 -13.83 15.67 -13.04
N ALA A 90 -13.21 16.60 -12.31
CA ALA A 90 -13.31 18.03 -12.59
C ALA A 90 -12.72 18.40 -13.96
N TRP A 91 -11.57 17.81 -14.31
CA TRP A 91 -10.95 18.02 -15.63
C TRP A 91 -11.82 17.45 -16.76
N LEU A 92 -12.35 16.24 -16.61
CA LEU A 92 -13.26 15.63 -17.58
C LEU A 92 -14.51 16.50 -17.83
N ALA A 93 -15.11 17.01 -16.76
CA ALA A 93 -16.26 17.91 -16.86
C ALA A 93 -15.91 19.20 -17.62
N LYS A 94 -14.72 19.77 -17.37
CA LYS A 94 -14.24 20.98 -18.07
C LYS A 94 -14.01 20.74 -19.56
N GLU A 95 -13.41 19.60 -19.92
CA GLU A 95 -13.12 19.25 -21.31
C GLU A 95 -14.33 18.62 -22.04
N SER A 96 -15.47 18.47 -21.36
CA SER A 96 -16.67 17.81 -21.89
C SER A 96 -16.42 16.37 -22.37
N LEU A 97 -15.54 15.65 -21.67
CA LEU A 97 -15.17 14.27 -21.94
C LEU A 97 -15.79 13.33 -20.91
N SER A 98 -16.21 12.13 -21.36
CA SER A 98 -16.72 11.07 -20.47
C SER A 98 -15.66 10.07 -20.05
N THR A 99 -14.65 9.83 -20.90
CA THR A 99 -13.60 8.84 -20.70
C THR A 99 -12.23 9.46 -20.98
N PRO A 100 -11.32 9.52 -20.01
CA PRO A 100 -9.97 10.00 -20.22
C PRO A 100 -9.08 8.91 -20.84
N THR A 101 -8.06 9.32 -21.58
CA THR A 101 -6.94 8.44 -21.95
C THR A 101 -5.95 8.33 -20.80
N GLU A 102 -5.08 7.33 -20.87
CA GLU A 102 -3.97 7.15 -19.91
C GLU A 102 -3.07 8.39 -19.83
N GLN A 103 -2.68 8.96 -20.98
CA GLN A 103 -1.82 10.14 -21.04
C GLN A 103 -2.48 11.37 -20.41
N GLN A 104 -3.81 11.49 -20.53
CA GLN A 104 -4.56 12.56 -19.89
C GLN A 104 -4.58 12.41 -18.36
N ILE A 105 -4.75 11.18 -17.85
CA ILE A 105 -4.67 10.92 -16.41
C ILE A 105 -3.26 11.22 -15.90
N LEU A 106 -2.21 10.74 -16.58
CA LEU A 106 -0.82 11.00 -16.20
C LEU A 106 -0.52 12.49 -16.14
N ALA A 107 -0.99 13.27 -17.11
CA ALA A 107 -0.83 14.73 -17.10
C ALA A 107 -1.49 15.39 -15.87
N ILE A 108 -2.67 14.92 -15.47
CA ILE A 108 -3.37 15.42 -14.27
C ILE A 108 -2.61 15.04 -12.99
N ILE A 109 -2.06 13.82 -12.92
CA ILE A 109 -1.24 13.38 -11.79
C ILE A 109 -0.05 14.31 -11.62
N ILE A 110 0.73 14.50 -12.69
CA ILE A 110 1.93 15.34 -12.71
C ILE A 110 1.62 16.78 -12.26
N GLN A 111 0.50 17.34 -12.72
CA GLN A 111 0.08 18.71 -12.39
C GLN A 111 -0.38 18.91 -10.94
N ASN A 112 -0.59 17.83 -10.16
CA ASN A 112 -1.24 17.92 -8.85
C ASN A 112 -0.44 17.26 -7.71
N TYR A 113 0.83 16.88 -7.95
CA TYR A 113 1.72 16.34 -6.93
C TYR A 113 1.94 17.31 -5.76
N ASP A 114 2.10 18.60 -6.06
CA ASP A 114 2.33 19.68 -5.10
C ASP A 114 1.23 19.81 -4.04
N SER A 115 -0.01 19.52 -4.44
CA SER A 115 -1.19 19.57 -3.55
C SER A 115 -1.42 18.29 -2.75
N LEU A 116 -0.66 17.22 -3.02
CA LEU A 116 -0.79 15.95 -2.30
C LEU A 116 0.16 15.94 -1.09
N ALA A 117 -0.42 15.90 0.11
CA ALA A 117 0.33 15.70 1.35
C ALA A 117 0.39 14.20 1.68
N LEU A 118 1.60 13.63 1.73
CA LEU A 118 1.84 12.25 2.14
C LEU A 118 2.49 12.18 3.51
N LYS A 119 2.16 11.14 4.27
CA LYS A 119 2.78 10.87 5.56
C LYS A 119 4.14 10.21 5.34
N LEU A 120 5.17 10.70 6.01
CA LEU A 120 6.43 9.97 6.16
C LEU A 120 6.18 8.73 7.02
N GLN A 121 6.32 7.55 6.41
CA GLN A 121 6.16 6.27 7.09
C GLN A 121 7.50 5.86 7.70
N ASP A 122 7.50 5.62 9.02
CA ASP A 122 8.71 5.20 9.74
C ASP A 122 9.05 3.73 9.47
N ASN A 123 10.34 3.39 9.58
CA ASN A 123 10.85 2.01 9.58
C ASN A 123 10.56 1.19 8.30
N LEU A 124 10.38 1.84 7.15
CA LEU A 124 10.27 1.15 5.85
C LEU A 124 11.57 0.48 5.40
N ASP A 125 12.70 0.95 5.92
CA ASP A 125 14.07 0.46 5.71
C ASP A 125 14.45 -0.68 6.67
N GLN A 126 13.65 -0.90 7.73
CA GLN A 126 13.84 -2.00 8.66
C GLN A 126 13.16 -3.25 8.12
N TYR A 127 13.96 -4.14 7.55
CA TYR A 127 13.52 -5.51 7.26
C TYR A 127 14.05 -6.46 8.34
N GLU A 128 13.21 -7.40 8.77
CA GLU A 128 13.74 -8.55 9.50
C GLU A 128 14.67 -9.30 8.56
N ARG A 129 15.94 -9.46 8.95
CA ARG A 129 16.87 -10.30 8.19
C ARG A 129 16.21 -11.66 7.99
N TYR A 130 16.19 -12.11 6.74
CA TYR A 130 15.76 -13.46 6.42
C TYR A 130 16.48 -14.44 7.36
N SER A 131 15.72 -15.02 8.27
CA SER A 131 16.16 -16.07 9.17
C SER A 131 15.50 -17.33 8.68
N GLU A 132 16.31 -18.35 8.35
CA GLU A 132 15.83 -19.56 7.70
C GLU A 132 14.77 -20.32 8.53
N LYS A 133 14.64 -20.04 9.86
CA LYS A 133 13.44 -20.28 10.72
C LYS A 133 13.70 -19.99 12.22
N PRO A 134 12.71 -19.44 12.96
CA PRO A 134 12.51 -19.73 14.38
C PRO A 134 11.34 -20.70 14.62
N ASN A 135 10.29 -20.65 13.79
CA ASN A 135 8.99 -21.28 14.09
C ASN A 135 8.92 -22.79 13.81
N HIS A 136 9.93 -23.37 13.15
CA HIS A 136 9.99 -24.80 12.89
C HIS A 136 11.29 -25.44 13.37
N THR A 137 12.16 -24.68 14.04
CA THR A 137 13.46 -25.17 14.51
C THR A 137 13.25 -26.29 15.52
N ALA A 138 12.32 -26.11 16.47
CA ALA A 138 11.93 -27.16 17.42
C ALA A 138 11.42 -28.45 16.72
N PHE A 139 10.64 -28.30 15.64
CA PHE A 139 10.15 -29.43 14.85
C PHE A 139 11.29 -30.22 14.17
N PHE A 140 12.30 -29.52 13.64
CA PHE A 140 13.45 -30.19 13.02
C PHE A 140 14.45 -30.73 14.06
N GLU A 141 14.63 -30.06 15.20
CA GLU A 141 15.44 -30.55 16.32
C GLU A 141 14.87 -31.87 16.87
N GLU A 142 13.55 -31.98 17.04
CA GLU A 142 12.89 -33.22 17.45
C GLU A 142 13.05 -34.36 16.42
N MET A 143 13.13 -34.04 15.12
CA MET A 143 13.40 -35.04 14.08
C MET A 143 14.85 -35.54 14.06
N VAL A 144 15.82 -34.73 14.50
CA VAL A 144 17.24 -35.10 14.52
C VAL A 144 17.62 -35.92 15.77
N ILE A 145 16.77 -35.91 16.81
CA ILE A 145 16.96 -36.71 18.05
C ILE A 145 16.51 -38.18 17.89
N ILE A 146 16.07 -38.62 16.70
CA ILE A 146 15.78 -40.04 16.46
C ILE A 146 17.08 -40.82 16.22
N ASN A 147 17.49 -41.53 17.29
CA ASN A 147 18.43 -42.66 17.39
C ASN A 147 19.95 -42.39 17.35
N ILE A 148 20.54 -42.23 18.54
CA ILE A 148 21.68 -43.05 18.99
C ILE A 148 21.36 -43.57 20.40
#